data_AF-A0A7J8MCD8-F1
#
_entry.id   AF-A0A7J8MCD8-F1
#
_cell.length_a   1.000
_cell.length_b   1.000
_cell.length_c   1.000
_cell.angle_alpha   90.00
_cell.angle_beta   90.00
_cell.angle_gamma   90.00
#
_symmetry.space_group_name_H-M   'P 1'
#
loop_
_entity.id
_entity.type
_entity.pdbx_description
1 polymer ?
#
loop_
_entity_poly.entity_id
_entity_poly.type
_entity_poly.pdbx_seq_one_letter_code
_entity_poly.pdbx_strand_id
1 'polypeptide(L)'
;MPGGNVGADHAVFEQGASAGNVGNVNLVEQKKANPVALLLSSAMMLRHLQFPSFADRLETAVERVISDGKYRTKDLGGTSTTQEVIDAVIAALD
;
A
#
# COMPACT_ATOMS: atom_id res chain seq x y z
N MET A 1 -1.75 7.57 -3.60
CA MET A 1 -0.49 7.46 -4.37
C MET A 1 0.66 7.24 -3.38
N PRO A 2 1.65 6.40 -3.70
CA PRO A 2 2.84 6.25 -2.88
C PRO A 2 3.70 7.51 -2.90
N GLY A 3 4.52 7.71 -1.86
CA GLY A 3 5.37 8.89 -1.74
C GLY A 3 6.53 8.72 -0.76
N GLY A 4 7.44 9.69 -0.80
CA GLY A 4 8.52 9.80 0.16
C GLY A 4 9.24 11.14 0.02
N ASN A 5 9.65 11.68 1.16
CA ASN A 5 10.44 12.90 1.31
C ASN A 5 11.86 12.50 1.66
N VAL A 6 12.81 12.73 0.75
CA VAL A 6 14.22 12.37 0.92
C VAL A 6 15.05 13.65 1.05
N GLY A 7 15.69 13.82 2.21
CA GLY A 7 16.62 14.91 2.50
C GLY A 7 18.08 14.44 2.47
N ALA A 8 18.99 15.33 2.89
CA ALA A 8 20.43 15.03 2.90
C ALA A 8 20.79 13.90 3.87
N ASP A 9 20.21 13.91 5.07
CA ASP A 9 20.57 12.99 6.16
C ASP A 9 19.42 12.04 6.54
N HIS A 10 18.20 12.34 6.12
CA HIS A 10 16.99 11.63 6.56
C HIS A 10 16.03 11.43 5.40
N ALA A 11 15.26 10.35 5.46
CA ALA A 11 14.18 10.08 4.54
C ALA A 11 12.93 9.61 5.29
N VAL A 12 11.75 10.08 4.87
CA VAL A 12 10.44 9.68 5.39
C VAL A 12 9.59 9.21 4.22
N PHE A 13 9.12 7.97 4.28
CA PHE A 13 8.24 7.40 3.24
C PHE A 13 6.82 7.32 3.76
N GLU A 14 5.89 7.85 2.99
CA GLU A 14 4.49 8.02 3.41
C GLU A 14 3.55 7.91 2.23
N GLN A 15 2.33 7.44 2.50
CA GLN A 15 1.27 7.53 1.51
C GLN A 15 0.81 8.99 1.34
N GLY A 16 0.55 9.39 0.10
CA GLY A 16 -0.08 10.68 -0.16
C GLY A 16 -1.46 10.76 0.52
N ALA A 17 -1.75 11.90 1.13
CA ALA A 17 -3.03 12.17 1.77
C ALA A 17 -4.17 12.16 0.74
N SER A 18 -5.17 11.29 0.94
CA SER A 18 -6.43 11.35 0.21
C SER A 18 -7.43 12.17 1.01
N ALA A 19 -7.91 13.28 0.45
CA ALA A 19 -8.90 14.16 1.09
C ALA A 19 -10.17 13.42 1.54
N GLY A 20 -10.55 12.32 0.87
CA GLY A 20 -11.70 11.51 1.23
C GLY A 20 -11.47 10.51 2.38
N ASN A 21 -10.20 10.19 2.68
CA ASN A 21 -9.84 9.15 3.64
C ASN A 21 -9.28 9.71 4.95
N VAL A 22 -8.56 10.84 4.90
CA VAL A 22 -7.91 11.42 6.07
C VAL A 22 -8.95 11.94 7.06
N GLY A 23 -8.83 11.52 8.33
CA GLY A 23 -9.74 11.93 9.41
C GLY A 23 -11.15 11.31 9.33
N ASN A 24 -11.39 10.37 8.40
CA ASN A 24 -12.70 9.76 8.23
C ASN A 24 -12.90 8.58 9.20
N VAL A 25 -13.56 8.83 10.33
CA VAL A 25 -13.81 7.84 11.39
C VAL A 25 -14.56 6.61 10.86
N ASN A 26 -15.49 6.78 9.91
CA ASN A 26 -16.24 5.67 9.34
C ASN A 26 -15.32 4.68 8.60
N LEU A 27 -14.29 5.16 7.90
CA LEU A 27 -13.32 4.30 7.20
C LEU A 27 -12.49 3.47 8.19
N VAL A 28 -12.17 4.04 9.36
CA VAL A 28 -11.47 3.36 10.45
C VAL A 28 -12.35 2.25 11.04
N GLU A 29 -13.59 2.58 11.40
CA GLU A 29 -14.54 1.62 11.98
C GLU A 29 -14.87 0.47 11.02
N GLN A 30 -15.01 0.77 9.72
CA GLN A 30 -15.34 -0.24 8.71
C GLN A 30 -14.13 -1.07 8.29
N LYS A 31 -12.89 -0.68 8.64
CA LYS A 31 -11.65 -1.35 8.20
C LYS A 31 -11.58 -1.49 6.68
N LYS A 32 -11.94 -0.43 5.94
CA LYS A 32 -12.04 -0.41 4.46
C LYS A 32 -11.06 0.56 3.80
N ALA A 33 -10.08 1.05 4.54
CA ALA A 33 -9.02 1.89 3.97
C ALA A 33 -8.17 1.08 2.98
N ASN A 34 -7.80 1.68 1.86
CA ASN A 34 -6.91 1.07 0.88
C ASN A 34 -5.46 1.05 1.39
N PRO A 35 -4.82 -0.12 1.56
CA PRO A 35 -3.44 -0.20 2.04
C PRO A 35 -2.38 0.03 0.95
N VAL A 36 -2.74 0.00 -0.34
CA VAL A 36 -1.81 -0.08 -1.48
C VAL A 36 -0.78 1.05 -1.50
N ALA A 37 -1.21 2.29 -1.29
CA ALA A 37 -0.31 3.44 -1.34
C ALA A 37 0.77 3.37 -0.25
N LEU A 38 0.40 2.91 0.95
CA LEU A 38 1.35 2.75 2.04
C LEU A 38 2.35 1.63 1.77
N LEU A 39 1.87 0.47 1.30
CA LEU A 39 2.74 -0.66 0.93
C LEU A 39 3.78 -0.27 -0.14
N LEU A 40 3.34 0.44 -1.18
CA LEU A 40 4.24 0.91 -2.24
C LEU A 40 5.22 1.98 -1.74
N SER A 41 4.81 2.81 -0.77
CA SER A 41 5.74 3.75 -0.10
C SER A 41 6.77 3.00 0.73
N SER A 42 6.39 1.89 1.38
CA SER A 42 7.34 1.00 2.06
C SER A 42 8.30 0.31 1.08
N ALA A 43 7.86 -0.02 -0.14
CA ALA A 43 8.78 -0.51 -1.18
C ALA A 43 9.80 0.55 -1.59
N MET A 44 9.38 1.81 -1.76
CA MET A 44 10.31 2.93 -1.98
C MET A 44 11.33 3.06 -0.84
N MET A 45 10.90 2.88 0.41
CA MET A 45 11.79 2.85 1.58
C MET A 45 12.81 1.70 1.49
N LEU A 46 12.38 0.49 1.15
CA LEU A 46 13.27 -0.66 0.98
C LEU A 46 14.32 -0.40 -0.11
N ARG A 47 13.93 0.22 -1.23
CA ARG A 47 14.88 0.63 -2.28
C ARG A 47 15.89 1.65 -1.75
N HIS A 48 15.43 2.65 -0.98
CA HIS A 48 16.31 3.63 -0.36
C HIS A 48 17.33 2.99 0.60
N LEU A 49 16.89 2.00 1.38
CA LEU A 49 17.73 1.23 2.30
C LEU A 49 18.65 0.20 1.62
N GLN A 50 18.73 0.19 0.29
CA GLN A 50 19.54 -0.74 -0.50
C GLN A 50 19.07 -2.20 -0.41
N PHE A 51 17.75 -2.42 -0.30
CA PHE A 51 17.09 -3.72 -0.29
C PHE A 51 16.19 -3.93 -1.52
N PRO A 52 16.72 -3.89 -2.75
CA PRO A 52 15.91 -3.90 -3.98
C PRO A 52 15.11 -5.20 -4.15
N SER A 53 15.68 -6.36 -3.79
CA SER A 53 14.98 -7.64 -3.92
C SER A 53 13.72 -7.72 -3.05
N PHE A 54 13.75 -7.16 -1.84
CA PHE A 54 12.57 -7.10 -0.98
C PHE A 54 11.53 -6.10 -1.49
N ALA A 55 11.98 -4.99 -2.06
CA ALA A 55 11.09 -4.02 -2.71
C ALA A 55 10.39 -4.64 -3.91
N ASP A 56 11.13 -5.31 -4.79
CA ASP A 56 10.61 -5.96 -6.00
C ASP A 56 9.57 -7.03 -5.65
N ARG A 57 9.84 -7.85 -4.63
CA ARG A 57 8.89 -8.87 -4.13
C ARG A 57 7.59 -8.23 -3.65
N LEU A 58 7.67 -7.17 -2.85
CA LEU A 58 6.49 -6.46 -2.35
C LEU A 58 5.69 -5.77 -3.48
N GLU A 59 6.36 -5.03 -4.37
CA GLU A 59 5.71 -4.36 -5.50
C GLU A 59 5.02 -5.36 -6.42
N THR A 60 5.71 -6.46 -6.76
CA THR A 60 5.17 -7.52 -7.61
C THR A 60 3.94 -8.18 -6.97
N ALA A 61 3.98 -8.48 -5.67
CA ALA A 61 2.84 -9.07 -4.97
C ALA A 61 1.63 -8.12 -4.96
N VAL A 62 1.86 -6.83 -4.68
CA VAL A 62 0.80 -5.80 -4.72
C VAL A 62 0.23 -5.67 -6.14
N GLU A 63 1.08 -5.60 -7.17
CA GLU A 63 0.65 -5.50 -8.56
C GLU A 63 -0.21 -6.69 -8.98
N ARG A 64 0.22 -7.92 -8.66
CA ARG A 64 -0.53 -9.15 -8.97
C ARG A 64 -1.93 -9.16 -8.34
N VAL A 65 -2.02 -8.84 -7.05
CA VAL A 65 -3.30 -8.82 -6.32
C VAL A 65 -4.25 -7.78 -6.88
N ILE A 66 -3.75 -6.57 -7.14
CA ILE A 66 -4.60 -5.49 -7.64
C ILE A 66 -4.98 -5.73 -9.10
N SER A 67 -4.10 -6.28 -9.94
CA SER A 67 -4.38 -6.57 -11.35
C SER A 67 -5.38 -7.72 -11.55
N ASP A 68 -5.31 -8.78 -10.74
CA ASP A 68 -6.29 -9.88 -10.71
C ASP A 68 -7.71 -9.38 -10.39
N GLY A 69 -7.80 -8.32 -9.57
CA GLY A 69 -9.04 -7.58 -9.34
C GLY A 69 -10.01 -8.21 -8.36
N LYS A 70 -9.73 -9.41 -7.86
CA LYS A 70 -10.52 -10.09 -6.82
C LYS A 70 -10.48 -9.37 -5.47
N TYR A 71 -9.33 -8.82 -5.08
CA TYR A 71 -9.14 -8.14 -3.80
C TYR A 71 -8.87 -6.65 -4.02
N ARG A 72 -9.93 -5.84 -3.94
CA ARG A 72 -9.87 -4.39 -4.13
C ARG A 72 -10.77 -3.70 -3.11
N THR A 73 -10.28 -2.62 -2.51
CA THR A 73 -11.10 -1.73 -1.69
C THR A 73 -12.04 -0.89 -2.55
N LYS A 74 -12.99 -0.20 -1.90
CA LYS A 74 -14.05 0.58 -2.56
C LYS A 74 -13.54 1.63 -3.54
N ASP A 75 -12.47 2.33 -3.20
CA ASP A 75 -11.83 3.34 -4.03
C ASP A 75 -11.17 2.76 -5.30
N LEU A 76 -10.89 1.45 -5.32
CA LEU A 76 -10.44 0.71 -6.50
C LEU A 76 -11.58 -0.07 -7.19
N GLY A 77 -12.84 0.22 -6.83
CA GLY A 77 -14.02 -0.40 -7.43
C GLY A 77 -14.37 -1.79 -6.89
N GLY A 78 -13.77 -2.23 -5.79
CA GLY A 78 -14.10 -3.50 -5.14
C GLY A 78 -14.88 -3.34 -3.83
N THR A 79 -15.00 -4.43 -3.08
CA THR A 79 -15.72 -4.48 -1.80
C THR A 79 -14.89 -5.01 -0.64
N SER A 80 -13.62 -5.35 -0.89
CA SER A 80 -12.72 -5.92 0.10
C SER A 80 -12.39 -4.93 1.21
N THR A 81 -12.16 -5.48 2.39
CA THR A 81 -11.59 -4.80 3.56
C THR A 81 -10.09 -4.61 3.41
N THR A 82 -9.52 -3.75 4.25
CA THR A 82 -8.06 -3.58 4.34
C THR A 82 -7.36 -4.90 4.59
N GLN A 83 -7.88 -5.72 5.52
CA GLN A 83 -7.27 -6.99 5.90
C GLN A 83 -7.28 -8.00 4.76
N GLU A 84 -8.39 -8.12 4.03
CA GLU A 84 -8.47 -9.06 2.89
C GLU A 84 -7.46 -8.71 1.78
N VAL A 85 -7.22 -7.42 1.53
CA VAL A 85 -6.19 -7.00 0.58
C VAL A 85 -4.79 -7.33 1.11
N ILE A 86 -4.52 -7.09 2.39
CA ILE A 86 -3.23 -7.44 3.02
C ILE A 86 -2.97 -8.94 2.96
N ASP A 87 -3.95 -9.77 3.33
CA ASP A 87 -3.82 -11.22 3.34
C ASP A 87 -3.54 -11.75 1.92
N ALA A 88 -4.21 -11.19 0.91
CA ALA A 88 -3.96 -11.52 -0.48
C ALA A 88 -2.54 -11.14 -0.92
N VAL A 89 -2.03 -9.97 -0.50
CA VAL A 89 -0.66 -9.54 -0.80
C VAL A 89 0.35 -10.47 -0.14
N ILE A 90 0.15 -10.83 1.14
CA ILE A 90 1.03 -11.77 1.86
C ILE A 90 1.04 -13.14 1.15
N ALA A 91 -0.11 -13.64 0.73
CA ALA A 91 -0.22 -14.90 0.00
C ALA A 91 0.43 -14.86 -1.40
N ALA A 92 0.63 -13.68 -1.97
CA ALA A 92 1.24 -13.47 -3.27
C ALA A 92 2.76 -13.18 -3.21
N LEU A 93 3.34 -13.09 -2.01
CA LEU A 93 4.79 -13.00 -1.83
C LEU A 93 5.45 -14.35 -2.18
N ASP A 94 6.47 -14.29 -3.02
CA ASP A 94 7.34 -15.39 -3.43
C ASP A 94 8.53 -15.59 -2.49
#